data_AF-A0A410M8W4-F1
#
_entry.id   AF-A0A410M8W4-F1
#
_cell.length_a   1.000
_cell.length_b   1.000
_cell.length_c   1.000
_cell.angle_alpha   90.00
_cell.angle_beta   90.00
_cell.angle_gamma   90.00
#
_symmetry.space_group_name_H-M   'P 1'
#
loop_
_entity.id
_entity.type
_entity.pdbx_description
1 polymer ?
#
loop_
_entity_poly.entity_id
_entity_poly.type
_entity_poly.pdbx_seq_one_letter_code
_entity_poly.pdbx_strand_id
1 'polypeptide(L)'
;MKDTSTLPVPTDLWPVADFFFKGMGNEVNLNDEDEVAMLFRSFMLLYLTTVALAIITFKLGFARKLPLMKTIVVYAFLVIGTFILTLILGLNLPLPESLLVAALILGIYRLRLHKERGGRQQNESS
;
A
#
# COMPACT_ATOMS: atom_id res chain seq x y z
N MET A 1 2.07 32.91 -26.36
CA MET A 1 2.80 31.87 -25.60
C MET A 1 1.74 30.87 -25.17
N LYS A 2 1.83 29.60 -25.61
CA LYS A 2 0.88 28.57 -25.16
C LYS A 2 1.37 28.15 -23.77
N ASP A 3 0.63 28.53 -22.74
CA ASP A 3 0.88 28.09 -21.38
C ASP A 3 0.56 26.59 -21.31
N THR A 4 1.49 25.76 -21.77
CA THR A 4 1.42 24.31 -21.61
C THR A 4 1.66 24.03 -20.13
N SER A 5 0.57 23.98 -19.37
CA SER A 5 0.56 23.56 -17.97
C SER A 5 0.91 22.07 -17.90
N THR A 6 2.17 21.75 -18.16
CA THR A 6 2.72 20.41 -18.01
C THR A 6 3.19 20.23 -16.57
N LEU A 7 2.77 19.16 -15.93
CA LEU A 7 3.30 18.73 -14.66
C LEU A 7 4.45 17.75 -14.92
N PRO A 8 5.69 18.10 -14.55
CA PRO A 8 6.79 17.15 -14.60
C PRO A 8 6.54 16.07 -13.55
N VAL A 9 6.48 14.82 -13.97
CA VAL A 9 6.37 13.67 -13.07
C VAL A 9 7.79 13.25 -12.68
N PRO A 10 8.10 13.08 -11.38
CA PRO A 10 9.41 12.56 -10.97
C PRO A 10 9.68 11.22 -11.66
N THR A 11 10.87 11.04 -12.23
CA THR A 11 11.26 9.81 -12.94
C THR A 11 11.87 8.76 -12.01
N ASP A 12 12.24 9.14 -10.78
CA ASP A 12 12.79 8.25 -9.75
C ASP A 12 11.68 7.68 -8.85
N LEU A 13 10.67 7.09 -9.47
CA LEU A 13 9.57 6.46 -8.74
C LEU A 13 10.00 5.12 -8.16
N TRP A 14 9.45 4.78 -7.00
CA TRP A 14 9.58 3.44 -6.42
C TRP A 14 8.88 2.40 -7.28
N PRO A 15 9.30 1.11 -7.29
CA PRO A 15 8.82 0.11 -8.24
C PRO A 15 7.29 -0.03 -8.33
N VAL A 16 6.57 0.08 -7.20
CA VAL A 16 5.11 0.03 -7.19
C VAL A 16 4.53 1.30 -7.79
N ALA A 17 5.08 2.48 -7.45
CA ALA A 17 4.68 3.75 -8.05
C ALA A 17 5.02 3.77 -9.55
N ASP A 18 6.23 3.39 -9.94
CA ASP A 18 6.66 3.25 -11.33
C ASP A 18 5.69 2.34 -12.10
N PHE A 19 5.31 1.18 -11.57
CA PHE A 19 4.35 0.30 -12.23
C PHE A 19 3.01 0.97 -12.58
N PHE A 20 2.46 1.79 -11.68
CA PHE A 20 1.20 2.50 -11.91
C PHE A 20 1.35 3.73 -12.80
N PHE A 21 2.52 4.38 -12.78
CA PHE A 21 2.77 5.62 -13.52
C PHE A 21 3.53 5.42 -14.84
N LYS A 22 4.03 4.21 -15.14
CA LYS A 22 4.80 3.84 -16.35
C LYS A 22 4.10 4.16 -17.68
N GLY A 23 2.78 4.33 -17.67
CA GLY A 23 2.00 4.71 -18.86
C GLY A 23 1.89 6.22 -19.10
N MET A 24 2.26 7.03 -18.11
CA MET A 24 2.27 8.49 -18.20
C MET A 24 3.72 8.90 -18.48
N GLY A 25 3.95 9.62 -19.57
CA GLY A 25 5.29 10.07 -19.90
C GLY A 25 5.91 10.96 -18.82
N ASN A 26 7.13 11.44 -19.05
CA ASN A 26 7.84 12.31 -18.11
C ASN A 26 7.13 13.66 -17.86
N GLU A 27 6.17 14.01 -18.71
CA GLU A 27 5.39 15.24 -18.64
C GLU A 27 3.91 14.88 -18.84
N VAL A 28 3.06 15.35 -17.92
CA VAL A 28 1.61 15.24 -18.08
C VAL A 28 1.01 16.60 -18.36
N ASN A 29 0.34 16.72 -19.49
CA ASN A 29 -0.38 17.89 -19.95
C ASN A 29 -1.76 17.97 -19.27
N LEU A 30 -1.93 18.98 -18.41
CA LEU A 30 -3.20 19.21 -17.71
C LEU A 30 -4.34 19.71 -18.61
N ASN A 31 -4.03 20.05 -19.86
CA ASN A 31 -5.01 20.52 -20.83
C ASN A 31 -5.59 19.39 -21.69
N ASP A 32 -5.05 18.17 -21.55
CA ASP A 32 -5.52 16.99 -22.25
C ASP A 32 -6.34 16.12 -21.29
N GLU A 33 -7.65 16.02 -21.53
CA GLU A 33 -8.59 15.29 -20.67
C GLU A 33 -8.23 13.80 -20.53
N ASP A 34 -7.58 13.20 -21.52
CA ASP A 34 -7.18 11.80 -21.49
C ASP A 34 -5.97 11.56 -20.57
N GLU A 35 -5.02 12.50 -20.54
CA GLU A 35 -3.83 12.40 -19.69
C GLU A 35 -4.18 12.63 -18.21
N VAL A 36 -5.03 13.61 -17.89
CA VAL A 36 -5.54 13.76 -16.52
C VAL A 36 -6.37 12.55 -16.10
N ALA A 37 -7.17 11.95 -16.99
CA ALA A 37 -7.91 10.73 -16.67
C ALA A 37 -6.97 9.55 -16.33
N MET A 38 -5.85 9.40 -17.03
CA MET A 38 -4.83 8.39 -16.70
C MET A 38 -4.16 8.67 -15.35
N LEU A 39 -3.81 9.92 -15.05
CA LEU A 39 -3.27 10.32 -13.74
C LEU A 39 -4.19 9.94 -12.59
N PHE A 40 -5.46 10.33 -12.68
CA PHE A 40 -6.43 10.03 -11.63
C PHE A 40 -6.64 8.52 -11.47
N ARG A 41 -6.70 7.76 -12.56
CA ARG A 41 -6.83 6.29 -12.51
C ARG A 41 -5.62 5.65 -11.83
N SER A 42 -4.41 6.01 -12.22
CA SER A 42 -3.19 5.46 -11.63
C SER A 42 -3.05 5.82 -10.15
N PHE A 43 -3.33 7.08 -9.78
CA PHE A 43 -3.34 7.50 -8.39
C PHE A 43 -4.38 6.73 -7.56
N MET A 44 -5.58 6.53 -8.09
CA MET A 44 -6.63 5.77 -7.41
C MET A 44 -6.24 4.30 -7.22
N LEU A 45 -5.62 3.66 -8.21
CA LEU A 45 -5.14 2.27 -8.11
C LEU A 45 -4.01 2.13 -7.09
N LEU A 46 -3.06 3.06 -7.09
CA LEU A 46 -1.98 3.11 -6.10
C LEU A 46 -2.56 3.29 -4.69
N TYR A 47 -3.48 4.24 -4.51
CA TYR A 47 -4.14 4.48 -3.24
C TYR A 47 -4.91 3.23 -2.76
N LEU A 48 -5.71 2.61 -3.61
CA LEU A 48 -6.46 1.39 -3.29
C LEU A 48 -5.52 0.26 -2.87
N THR A 49 -4.40 0.10 -3.58
CA THR A 49 -3.37 -0.91 -3.29
C THR A 49 -2.72 -0.65 -1.93
N THR A 50 -2.29 0.59 -1.65
CA THR A 50 -1.73 0.98 -0.35
C THR A 50 -2.72 0.74 0.79
N VAL A 51 -3.98 1.11 0.63
CA VAL A 51 -5.04 0.88 1.64
C VAL A 51 -5.24 -0.62 1.87
N ALA A 52 -5.33 -1.42 0.80
CA ALA A 52 -5.49 -2.87 0.90
C ALA A 52 -4.31 -3.52 1.64
N LEU A 53 -3.08 -3.16 1.27
CA LEU A 53 -1.87 -3.63 1.97
C LEU A 53 -1.88 -3.21 3.43
N ALA A 54 -2.24 -1.95 3.73
CA ALA A 54 -2.28 -1.44 5.09
C ALA A 54 -3.27 -2.22 5.96
N ILE A 55 -4.45 -2.55 5.42
CA ILE A 55 -5.45 -3.39 6.08
C ILE A 55 -4.90 -4.80 6.33
N ILE A 56 -4.24 -5.41 5.34
CA ILE A 56 -3.63 -6.74 5.47
C ILE A 56 -2.56 -6.72 6.57
N THR A 57 -1.62 -5.78 6.51
CA THR A 57 -0.54 -5.61 7.49
C THR A 57 -1.11 -5.38 8.88
N PHE A 58 -2.15 -4.55 9.02
CA PHE A 58 -2.80 -4.33 10.31
C PHE A 58 -3.44 -5.61 10.86
N LYS A 59 -4.17 -6.36 10.01
CA LYS A 59 -4.80 -7.63 10.39
C LYS A 59 -3.76 -8.68 10.78
N LEU A 60 -2.60 -8.68 10.13
CA LEU A 60 -1.50 -9.61 10.38
C LEU A 60 -0.70 -9.22 11.63
N GLY A 61 -0.44 -7.93 11.81
CA GLY A 61 0.28 -7.31 12.92
C GLY A 61 -0.43 -7.38 14.24
N PHE A 62 -1.74 -7.12 14.25
CA PHE A 62 -2.40 -7.03 15.53
C PHE A 62 -2.77 -8.38 16.13
N ALA A 63 -2.84 -9.48 15.37
CA ALA A 63 -3.11 -10.86 15.82
C ALA A 63 -4.17 -11.01 16.94
N ARG A 64 -5.01 -10.00 17.15
CA ARG A 64 -5.96 -9.87 18.25
C ARG A 64 -7.33 -9.73 17.61
N LYS A 65 -8.28 -10.50 18.14
CA LYS A 65 -9.71 -10.34 17.90
C LYS A 65 -10.09 -8.94 18.40
N LEU A 66 -10.03 -7.95 17.52
CA LEU A 66 -10.49 -6.60 17.85
C LEU A 66 -12.02 -6.62 17.85
N PRO A 67 -12.67 -6.15 18.94
CA PRO A 67 -14.12 -6.01 18.96
C PRO A 67 -14.55 -5.08 17.80
N LEU A 68 -15.61 -5.46 17.09
CA LEU A 68 -16.04 -4.85 15.82
C LEU A 68 -16.11 -3.31 15.85
N MET A 69 -16.51 -2.73 17.00
CA MET A 69 -16.55 -1.27 17.20
C MET A 69 -15.17 -0.60 17.15
N LYS A 70 -14.12 -1.24 17.67
CA LYS A 70 -12.76 -0.68 17.67
C LYS A 70 -12.11 -0.81 16.29
N THR A 71 -12.49 -1.83 15.54
CA THR A 71 -12.07 -2.04 14.15
C THR A 71 -12.54 -0.89 13.26
N ILE A 72 -13.77 -0.38 13.42
CA ILE A 72 -14.27 0.77 12.64
C ILE A 72 -13.39 2.01 12.83
N VAL A 73 -13.04 2.34 14.08
CA VAL A 73 -12.17 3.49 14.37
C VAL A 73 -10.80 3.29 13.72
N VAL A 74 -10.20 2.11 13.86
CA VAL A 74 -8.92 1.82 13.23
C VAL A 74 -9.00 1.96 11.71
N TYR A 75 -10.00 1.38 11.06
CA TYR A 75 -10.15 1.46 9.61
C TYR A 75 -10.34 2.90 9.15
N ALA A 76 -11.07 3.72 9.92
CA ALA A 76 -11.18 5.16 9.64
C ALA A 76 -9.82 5.86 9.74
N PHE A 77 -9.07 5.64 10.82
CA PHE A 77 -7.70 6.17 10.96
C PHE A 77 -6.74 5.65 9.88
N LEU A 78 -6.93 4.41 9.41
CA LEU A 78 -6.09 3.77 8.43
C LEU A 78 -6.36 4.33 7.03
N VAL A 79 -7.64 4.51 6.66
CA VAL A 79 -8.05 5.17 5.40
C VAL A 79 -7.60 6.63 5.38
N ILE A 80 -7.82 7.38 6.47
CA ILE A 80 -7.41 8.78 6.57
C ILE A 80 -5.89 8.91 6.60
N GLY A 81 -5.21 8.07 7.39
CA GLY A 81 -3.76 8.06 7.50
C GLY A 81 -3.09 7.69 6.19
N THR A 82 -3.56 6.64 5.51
CA THR A 82 -3.07 6.29 4.17
C THR A 82 -3.43 7.35 3.13
N PHE A 83 -4.58 8.03 3.23
CA PHE A 83 -4.92 9.13 2.33
C PHE A 83 -3.92 10.28 2.45
N ILE A 84 -3.65 10.73 3.68
CA ILE A 84 -2.66 11.77 3.97
C ILE A 84 -1.25 11.34 3.55
N LEU A 85 -0.87 10.08 3.85
CA LEU A 85 0.44 9.55 3.48
C LEU A 85 0.60 9.44 1.96
N THR A 86 -0.39 8.96 1.22
CA THR A 86 -0.34 8.92 -0.24
C THR A 86 -0.33 10.33 -0.84
N LEU A 87 -1.01 11.30 -0.23
CA LEU A 87 -0.98 12.70 -0.66
C LEU A 87 0.38 13.37 -0.47
N ILE A 88 1.02 13.18 0.68
CA ILE A 88 2.28 13.86 1.03
C ILE A 88 3.50 13.07 0.51
N LEU A 89 3.44 11.73 0.50
CA LEU A 89 4.58 10.83 0.24
C LEU A 89 4.43 9.95 -1.01
N GLY A 90 3.27 9.91 -1.67
CA GLY A 90 2.90 8.83 -2.59
C GLY A 90 3.72 8.67 -3.87
N LEU A 91 4.50 9.68 -4.28
CA LEU A 91 5.30 9.64 -5.52
C LEU A 91 6.78 9.31 -5.27
N ASN A 92 7.37 9.80 -4.17
CA ASN A 92 8.83 9.71 -3.96
C ASN A 92 9.26 8.71 -2.87
N LEU A 93 8.35 8.05 -2.16
CA LEU A 93 8.69 7.17 -1.03
C LEU A 93 8.11 5.74 -1.14
N PRO A 94 8.82 4.73 -0.56
CA PRO A 94 8.45 3.32 -0.58
C PRO A 94 7.31 2.99 0.40
N LEU A 95 6.18 3.69 0.31
CA LEU A 95 5.07 3.46 1.24
C LEU A 95 4.41 2.07 1.04
N PRO A 96 3.94 1.70 -0.16
CA PRO A 96 3.38 0.36 -0.37
C PRO A 96 4.44 -0.75 -0.24
N GLU A 97 5.69 -0.53 -0.65
CA GLU A 97 6.78 -1.50 -0.52
C GLU A 97 7.11 -1.78 0.95
N SER A 98 7.21 -0.75 1.80
CA SER A 98 7.48 -0.94 3.23
C SER A 98 6.35 -1.71 3.92
N LEU A 99 5.10 -1.43 3.55
CA LEU A 99 3.94 -2.21 4.01
C LEU A 99 3.98 -3.66 3.54
N LEU A 100 4.40 -3.90 2.29
CA LEU A 100 4.53 -5.24 1.72
C LEU A 100 5.62 -6.04 2.45
N VAL A 101 6.77 -5.43 2.71
CA VAL A 101 7.87 -6.04 3.48
C VAL A 101 7.43 -6.34 4.92
N ALA A 102 6.75 -5.41 5.59
CA ALA A 102 6.21 -5.64 6.92
C ALA A 102 5.21 -6.81 6.93
N ALA A 103 4.27 -6.84 5.98
CA ALA A 103 3.31 -7.95 5.82
C ALA A 103 4.03 -9.29 5.62
N LEU A 104 5.07 -9.31 4.76
CA LEU A 104 5.85 -10.51 4.48
C LEU A 104 6.56 -11.04 5.74
N ILE A 105 7.28 -10.17 6.47
CA ILE A 105 8.00 -10.53 7.69
C ILE A 105 7.05 -11.10 8.73
N LEU A 106 5.92 -10.44 8.97
CA LEU A 106 4.93 -10.89 9.93
C LEU A 106 4.22 -12.18 9.51
N GLY A 107 3.96 -12.33 8.21
CA GLY A 107 3.39 -13.56 7.64
C GLY A 107 4.31 -14.75 7.89
N ILE A 108 5.60 -14.60 7.58
CA ILE A 108 6.61 -15.64 7.82
C ILE A 108 6.74 -15.94 9.32
N TYR A 109 6.79 -14.91 10.17
CA TYR A 109 6.89 -15.08 11.62
C TYR A 109 5.69 -15.88 12.17
N ARG A 110 4.48 -15.56 11.72
CA ARG A 110 3.26 -16.23 12.16
C ARG A 110 3.21 -17.70 11.72
N LEU A 111 3.70 -18.02 10.52
CA LEU A 111 3.81 -19.39 10.02
C LEU A 111 4.84 -20.21 10.81
N ARG A 112 6.00 -19.62 11.12
CA ARG A 112 7.02 -20.27 11.96
C ARG A 112 6.48 -20.59 13.36
N LEU A 113 5.81 -19.63 14.01
CA LEU A 113 5.29 -19.81 15.36
C LEU A 113 4.18 -20.89 15.45
N HIS A 114 3.36 -21.06 14.42
CA HIS A 114 2.37 -22.14 14.38
C HIS A 114 3.02 -23.52 14.18
N LYS A 115 4.12 -23.59 13.41
CA LYS A 115 4.89 -24.83 13.21
C LYS A 115 5.56 -25.32 14.51
N GLU A 116 6.08 -24.42 15.33
CA GLU A 116 6.71 -24.78 16.63
C GLU A 116 5.71 -25.37 17.64
N ARG A 117 4.45 -24.95 17.59
CA ARG A 117 3.39 -25.51 18.46
C ARG A 117 2.89 -26.88 17.99
N GLY A 118 2.92 -27.14 16.68
CA GLY A 118 2.54 -28.45 16.12
C GLY A 118 3.58 -29.56 16.34
N GLY A 119 4.86 -29.20 16.49
CA GLY A 119 5.95 -30.19 16.68
C GLY A 119 6.04 -30.82 18.07
N ARG A 120 5.38 -30.24 19.09
CA ARG A 120 5.38 -30.81 20.45
C ARG A 120 4.30 -31.87 20.70
N GLN A 121 3.25 -31.91 19.89
CA GLN A 121 2.16 -32.87 20.07
C GLN A 121 2.40 -34.24 19.40
N GLN A 122 3.43 -34.36 18.55
CA GLN A 122 3.71 -35.60 17.82
C GLN A 122 4.79 -36.48 18.47
N ASN A 123 5.52 -35.98 19.47
CA ASN A 123 6.60 -36.71 20.15
C ASN A 123 6.23 -37.33 21.50
N GLU A 124 4.97 -37.20 21.96
CA GLU A 124 4.48 -37.84 23.20
C GLU A 124 3.59 -39.07 22.93
N SER A 125 3.53 -39.56 21.68
CA SER A 125 2.65 -40.67 21.28
C SER A 125 3.38 -41.85 20.61
N SER A 126 4.69 -41.99 20.77
CA SER A 126 5.47 -43.15 20.30
C SER A 126 6.27 -43.79 21.43
#